data_AF-A0A957Z8I1-F1
#
_entry.id   AF-A0A957Z8I1-F1
#
_cell.length_a   1.000
_cell.length_b   1.000
_cell.length_c   1.000
_cell.angle_alpha   90.00
_cell.angle_beta   90.00
_cell.angle_gamma   90.00
#
_symmetry.space_group_name_H-M   'P 1'
#
loop_
_entity.id
_entity.type
_entity.pdbx_description
1 polymer ?
#
loop_
_entity_poly.entity_id
_entity_poly.type
_entity_poly.pdbx_seq_one_letter_code
_entity_poly.pdbx_strand_id
1 'polypeptide(L)'
;MSKAGDLSAGHYVATSTVDSTRRNLFYMAPGKERHIGTLVGGSRTRIAQFDVDCERIVLALAHYEEALSSTEGAVPDGEGEARS
;
A
#
# COMPACT_ATOMS: atom_id res chain seq x y z
N MET A 1 23.49 12.49 6.27
CA MET A 1 22.04 12.48 6.03
C MET A 1 21.71 11.22 5.26
N SER A 2 21.18 10.19 5.93
CA SER A 2 20.73 8.99 5.23
C SER A 2 19.53 9.37 4.37
N LYS A 3 19.62 9.13 3.05
CA LYS A 3 18.44 9.11 2.19
C LYS A 3 17.47 8.14 2.84
N ALA A 4 16.32 8.61 3.30
CA ALA A 4 15.23 7.74 3.71
C ALA A 4 14.88 6.90 2.48
N GLY A 5 15.32 5.64 2.49
CA GLY A 5 15.27 4.73 1.33
C GLY A 5 13.84 4.49 0.85
N ASP A 6 13.72 3.64 -0.17
CA ASP A 6 12.40 3.22 -0.62
C ASP A 6 11.71 2.42 0.49
N LEU A 7 10.43 2.70 0.70
CA LEU A 7 9.62 2.06 1.73
C LEU A 7 8.78 0.97 1.07
N SER A 8 8.72 -0.22 1.65
CA SER A 8 7.99 -1.35 1.06
C SER A 8 7.27 -2.19 2.10
N ALA A 9 6.04 -2.60 1.83
CA ALA A 9 5.31 -3.61 2.58
C ALA A 9 4.32 -4.34 1.66
N GLY A 10 4.29 -5.67 1.75
CA GLY A 10 3.51 -6.50 0.82
C GLY A 10 3.85 -6.15 -0.64
N HIS A 11 2.84 -5.86 -1.43
CA HIS A 11 3.00 -5.42 -2.82
C HIS A 11 3.12 -3.90 -2.98
N TYR A 12 3.14 -3.12 -1.91
CA TYR A 12 3.14 -1.66 -1.98
C TYR A 12 4.56 -1.11 -1.77
N VAL A 13 4.97 -0.18 -2.63
CA VAL A 13 6.29 0.45 -2.58
C VAL A 13 6.15 1.96 -2.73
N ALA A 14 6.72 2.73 -1.80
CA ALA A 14 6.83 4.19 -1.88
C ALA A 14 8.29 4.59 -2.14
N THR A 15 8.59 4.99 -3.37
CA THR A 15 9.96 5.36 -3.77
C THR A 15 10.26 6.82 -3.52
N SER A 16 11.48 7.10 -3.10
CA SER A 16 11.97 8.46 -2.91
C SER A 16 12.08 9.20 -4.26
N THR A 17 11.82 10.51 -4.24
CA THR A 17 12.06 11.37 -5.41
C THR A 17 13.21 12.34 -5.14
N VAL A 18 13.56 13.17 -6.13
CA VAL A 18 14.51 14.28 -5.94
C VAL A 18 13.98 15.34 -4.96
N ASP A 19 12.66 15.39 -4.74
CA ASP A 19 12.01 16.23 -3.75
C ASP A 19 11.79 15.43 -2.46
N SER A 20 12.43 15.86 -1.37
CA SER A 20 12.32 15.20 -0.06
C SER A 20 10.92 15.25 0.55
N THR A 21 10.01 16.02 -0.03
CA THR A 21 8.59 16.08 0.36
C THR A 21 7.69 15.33 -0.61
N ARG A 22 8.25 14.49 -1.49
CA ARG A 22 7.46 13.69 -2.44
C ARG A 22 7.96 12.26 -2.54
N ARG A 23 7.01 11.32 -2.61
CA ARG A 23 7.25 9.90 -2.88
C ARG A 23 6.24 9.38 -3.90
N ASN A 24 6.67 8.50 -4.80
CA ASN A 24 5.77 7.82 -5.72
C ASN A 24 5.35 6.47 -5.14
N LEU A 25 4.05 6.23 -5.07
CA LEU A 25 3.47 5.00 -4.55
C LEU A 25 3.10 4.07 -5.71
N PHE A 26 3.57 2.83 -5.61
CA PHE A 26 3.35 1.77 -6.57
C PHE A 26 2.70 0.56 -5.92
N TYR A 27 1.94 -0.18 -6.72
CA TYR A 27 1.54 -1.55 -6.45
C TYR A 27 2.34 -2.45 -7.39
N MET A 28 2.98 -3.49 -6.84
CA MET A 28 4.01 -4.29 -7.49
C MET A 28 3.70 -5.80 -7.41
N ALA A 29 2.43 -6.19 -7.27
CA ALA A 29 2.08 -7.60 -7.38
C ALA A 29 2.33 -8.09 -8.82
N PRO A 30 2.86 -9.31 -9.00
CA PRO A 30 3.21 -9.83 -10.33
C PRO A 30 2.05 -9.76 -11.32
N GLY A 31 2.28 -9.11 -12.47
CA GLY A 31 1.30 -8.96 -13.54
C GLY A 31 0.19 -7.93 -13.27
N LYS A 32 0.29 -7.18 -12.17
CA LYS A 32 -0.65 -6.11 -11.80
C LYS A 32 0.08 -4.81 -11.45
N GLU A 33 1.33 -4.67 -11.87
CA GLU A 33 2.21 -3.55 -11.54
C GLU A 33 1.62 -2.24 -12.05
N ARG A 34 1.49 -1.25 -11.16
CA ARG A 34 0.94 0.07 -11.51
C ARG A 34 1.37 1.16 -10.55
N HIS A 35 1.46 2.37 -11.08
CA HIS A 35 1.55 3.59 -10.28
C HIS A 35 0.18 3.90 -9.67
N ILE A 36 0.13 4.04 -8.34
CA ILE A 36 -1.09 4.42 -7.62
C ILE A 36 -1.22 5.94 -7.57
N GLY A 37 -0.12 6.63 -7.26
CA GLY A 37 -0.10 8.09 -7.13
C GLY A 37 1.12 8.62 -6.41
N THR A 38 1.19 9.94 -6.28
CA THR A 38 2.31 10.63 -5.61
C THR A 38 1.86 11.16 -4.25
N LEU A 39 2.56 10.77 -3.19
CA LEU A 39 2.41 11.32 -1.85
C LEU A 39 3.19 12.63 -1.76
N VAL A 40 2.56 13.68 -1.22
CA VAL A 40 3.15 15.02 -1.11
C VAL A 40 3.03 15.53 0.31
N GLY A 41 4.14 15.89 0.92
CA GLY A 41 4.20 16.54 2.22
C GLY A 41 3.79 18.01 2.12
N GLY A 42 2.84 18.44 2.96
CA GLY A 42 2.38 19.83 2.98
C GLY A 42 3.34 20.83 3.62
N SER A 43 4.48 20.36 4.17
CA SER A 43 5.46 21.21 4.86
C SER A 43 6.89 20.80 4.52
N ARG A 44 7.72 21.80 4.19
CA ARG A 44 9.15 21.64 3.93
C ARG A 44 9.99 21.46 5.18
N THR A 45 9.44 21.72 6.37
CA THR A 45 10.15 21.59 7.66
C THR A 45 9.81 20.32 8.41
N ARG A 46 8.75 19.60 8.02
CA ARG A 46 8.28 18.37 8.67
C ARG A 46 8.60 17.10 7.86
N ILE A 47 9.78 17.05 7.25
CA ILE A 47 10.19 15.94 6.37
C ILE A 47 10.21 14.60 7.12
N ALA A 48 10.73 14.56 8.34
CA ALA A 48 10.76 13.33 9.13
C ALA A 48 9.35 12.78 9.44
N GLN A 49 8.39 13.67 9.72
CA GLN A 49 7.00 13.26 9.91
C GLN A 49 6.39 12.74 8.61
N PHE A 50 6.69 13.39 7.48
CA PHE A 50 6.25 12.93 6.17
C PHE A 50 6.76 11.52 5.85
N ASP A 51 8.02 11.20 6.17
CA ASP A 51 8.56 9.85 5.98
C ASP A 51 7.83 8.82 6.84
N VAL A 52 7.56 9.14 8.12
CA VAL A 52 6.78 8.28 9.03
C VAL A 52 5.34 8.07 8.51
N ASP A 53 4.72 9.12 7.99
CA ASP A 53 3.37 9.03 7.45
C ASP A 53 3.35 8.14 6.18
N CYS A 54 4.36 8.25 5.32
CA CYS A 54 4.50 7.39 4.15
C CYS A 54 4.69 5.91 4.54
N GLU A 55 5.50 5.63 5.55
CA GLU A 55 5.70 4.26 6.07
C GLU A 55 4.38 3.67 6.58
N ARG A 56 3.62 4.45 7.36
CA ARG A 56 2.30 4.03 7.87
C ARG A 56 1.31 3.75 6.74
N ILE A 57 1.30 4.55 5.69
CA ILE A 57 0.43 4.34 4.52
C ILE A 57 0.76 3.01 3.85
N VAL A 58 2.04 2.73 3.59
CA VAL A 58 2.48 1.50 2.92
C VAL A 58 2.12 0.26 3.77
N LEU A 59 2.36 0.32 5.09
CA LEU A 59 1.98 -0.75 6.01
C LEU A 59 0.45 -0.95 6.07
N ALA A 60 -0.32 0.14 6.17
CA ALA A 60 -1.78 0.06 6.23
C ALA A 60 -2.38 -0.56 4.96
N LEU A 61 -1.83 -0.24 3.78
CA LEU A 61 -2.26 -0.83 2.51
C LEU A 61 -1.99 -2.33 2.45
N ALA A 62 -0.81 -2.77 2.91
CA ALA A 62 -0.48 -4.18 2.98
C ALA A 62 -1.41 -4.95 3.93
N HIS A 63 -1.64 -4.40 5.14
CA HIS A 63 -2.59 -4.99 6.10
C HIS A 63 -4.02 -5.04 5.55
N TYR A 64 -4.44 -4.01 4.83
CA TYR A 64 -5.78 -3.97 4.23
C TYR A 64 -5.94 -5.03 3.12
N GLU A 65 -4.92 -5.24 2.28
CA GLU A 65 -4.90 -6.31 1.27
C GLU A 65 -4.96 -7.70 1.91
N GLU A 66 -4.18 -7.92 2.98
CA GLU A 66 -4.20 -9.19 3.74
C GLU A 66 -5.59 -9.46 4.34
N ALA A 67 -6.20 -8.44 4.96
CA ALA A 67 -7.55 -8.54 5.53
C ALA A 67 -8.61 -8.84 4.45
N LEU A 68 -8.54 -8.18 3.29
CA LEU A 68 -9.44 -8.45 2.16
C LEU A 68 -9.31 -9.89 1.68
N SER A 69 -8.08 -10.38 1.51
CA SER A 69 -7.84 -11.76 1.07
C SER A 69 -8.38 -12.81 2.05
N SER A 70 -8.37 -12.49 3.34
CA SER A 70 -8.95 -13.35 4.39
C SER A 70 -10.49 -13.37 4.37
N THR A 71 -11.11 -12.34 3.79
CA THR A 71 -12.58 -12.20 3.74
C THR A 71 -13.18 -12.81 2.47
N GLU A 72 -12.47 -12.75 1.34
CA GLU A 72 -12.92 -13.32 0.05
C GLU A 72 -12.87 -14.87 0.01
N GLY A 73 -12.19 -15.51 0.96
CA GLY A 73 -12.17 -16.97 1.12
C GLY A 73 -13.41 -17.60 1.77
N ALA A 74 -14.43 -16.81 2.11
CA ALA A 74 -15.63 -17.26 2.84
C ALA A 74 -16.87 -17.37 1.93
N VAL A 75 -16.76 -17.99 0.75
CA VAL A 75 -17.92 -18.46 0.00
C VAL A 75 -18.23 -19.88 0.46
N PRO A 76 -19.35 -20.15 1.16
CA PRO A 76 -19.76 -21.52 1.41
C PRO A 76 -20.25 -22.13 0.10
N ASP A 77 -19.47 -23.04 -0.46
CA ASP A 77 -19.96 -24.02 -1.44
C ASP A 77 -21.07 -24.85 -0.78
N GLY A 78 -22.31 -24.64 -1.23
CA GLY A 78 -23.49 -25.30 -0.72
C GLY A 78 -24.58 -25.35 -1.77
N GLU A 79 -24.36 -26.21 -2.77
CA GLU A 79 -25.34 -26.66 -3.75
C GLU A 79 -26.56 -27.33 -3.10
N GLY A 80 -27.69 -27.36 -3.83
CA GLY A 80 -28.56 -28.54 -3.82
C GLY A 80 -29.95 -28.40 -3.20
N GLU A 81 -30.90 -28.01 -4.04
CA GLU A 81 -32.18 -28.72 -4.27
C GLU A 81 -32.93 -29.36 -3.07
N ALA A 82 -34.09 -28.78 -2.73
CA ALA A 82 -35.27 -29.56 -2.38
C ALA A 82 -36.53 -28.75 -2.72
N ARG A 83 -37.07 -28.99 -3.93
CA ARG A 83 -38.50 -28.82 -4.17
C ARG A 83 -39.21 -29.98 -3.48
N SER A 84 -40.14 -29.67 -2.59
CA SER A 84 -41.24 -30.55 -2.19
C SER A 84 -42.44 -29.68 -1.87
#